data_AF-A0A955TDQ2-F1
#
_entry.id   AF-A0A955TDQ2-F1
#
_cell.length_a   1.000
_cell.length_b   1.000
_cell.length_c   1.000
_cell.angle_alpha   90.00
_cell.angle_beta   90.00
_cell.angle_gamma   90.00
#
_symmetry.space_group_name_H-M   'P 1'
#
loop_
_entity.id
_entity.type
_entity.pdbx_description
1 polymer ?
#
loop_
_entity_poly.entity_id
_entity_poly.type
_entity_poly.pdbx_seq_one_letter_code
_entity_poly.pdbx_strand_id
1 'polypeptide(L)'
;MKSAGQLRHATVVQGMNRMPGLLKFGSFLALLFLPALAMAAGGAEIQAMSVEYRDVPGIGSRNLVWVVAQQHLLLAGFVLGVPIFAWICELVGWKTKEQRYDKLAKEFTKLLTSAYATTALFGGILLFLLIGLYPKLMAYLTDMFFPSFLVYCLLFLLETATLYMYWYGWDYMQGNKKTFHLFLGFLLNLFALGIMIVPNSWATFQASPVVVGEGDAWARAWMAMQNPTWWPVNIHRLIANVVLGGFIVGAYAGV
;
A
#
# COMPACT_ATOMS: atom_id res chain seq x y z
N MET A 1 -47.59 9.67 -16.22
CA MET A 1 -46.52 10.70 -16.16
C MET A 1 -45.41 10.18 -15.25
N LYS A 2 -44.22 9.83 -15.80
CA LYS A 2 -43.06 9.46 -14.96
C LYS A 2 -42.42 10.73 -14.41
N SER A 3 -42.17 10.76 -13.10
CA SER A 3 -41.61 11.91 -12.37
C SER A 3 -40.24 12.31 -12.93
N ALA A 4 -40.00 13.62 -13.03
CA ALA A 4 -38.76 14.22 -13.56
C ALA A 4 -37.47 13.74 -12.85
N GLY A 5 -37.57 13.18 -11.65
CA GLY A 5 -36.44 12.57 -10.92
C GLY A 5 -35.96 11.23 -11.50
N GLN A 6 -36.86 10.43 -12.09
CA GLN A 6 -36.49 9.14 -12.70
C GLN A 6 -35.77 9.32 -14.05
N LEU A 7 -36.03 10.41 -14.75
CA LEU A 7 -35.35 10.73 -16.01
C LEU A 7 -33.89 11.13 -15.77
N ARG A 8 -33.59 11.91 -14.72
CA ARG A 8 -32.21 12.35 -14.41
C ARG A 8 -31.27 11.21 -13.99
N HIS A 9 -31.75 10.26 -13.18
CA HIS A 9 -30.95 9.10 -12.77
C HIS A 9 -30.64 8.15 -13.94
N ALA A 10 -31.59 7.97 -14.86
CA ALA A 10 -31.39 7.17 -16.06
C ALA A 10 -30.33 7.80 -17.00
N THR A 11 -30.31 9.13 -17.14
CA THR A 11 -29.37 9.83 -18.03
C THR A 11 -27.92 9.77 -17.55
N VAL A 12 -27.66 9.84 -16.24
CA VAL A 12 -26.29 9.80 -15.68
C VAL A 12 -25.67 8.40 -15.82
N VAL A 13 -26.42 7.36 -15.47
CA VAL A 13 -25.94 5.96 -15.57
C VAL A 13 -25.72 5.57 -17.03
N GLN A 14 -26.58 6.04 -17.93
CA GLN A 14 -26.47 5.76 -19.37
C GLN A 14 -25.33 6.55 -20.03
N GLY A 15 -24.97 7.73 -19.50
CA GLY A 15 -23.78 8.51 -19.91
C GLY A 15 -22.46 7.87 -19.47
N MET A 16 -22.37 7.39 -18.23
CA MET A 16 -21.19 6.67 -17.73
C MET A 16 -20.92 5.38 -18.52
N ASN A 17 -21.95 4.66 -18.95
CA ASN A 17 -21.78 3.42 -19.72
C ASN A 17 -21.34 3.64 -21.17
N ARG A 18 -21.51 4.85 -21.73
CA ARG A 18 -21.14 5.18 -23.12
C ARG A 18 -19.73 5.78 -23.27
N MET A 19 -19.01 6.03 -22.17
CA MET A 19 -17.64 6.54 -22.24
C MET A 19 -16.65 5.44 -22.67
N PRO A 20 -15.74 5.71 -23.63
CA PRO A 20 -14.63 4.81 -23.99
C PRO A 20 -13.82 4.39 -22.76
N GLY A 21 -13.29 3.15 -22.75
CA GLY A 21 -12.54 2.62 -21.61
C GLY A 21 -11.36 3.50 -21.15
N LEU A 22 -10.70 4.17 -22.09
CA LEU A 22 -9.62 5.14 -21.80
C LEU A 22 -10.11 6.36 -21.02
N LEU A 23 -11.33 6.85 -21.30
CA LEU A 23 -11.92 8.00 -20.61
C LEU A 23 -12.40 7.63 -19.22
N LYS A 24 -12.88 6.39 -19.00
CA LYS A 24 -13.18 5.87 -17.65
C LYS A 24 -11.91 5.72 -16.80
N PHE A 25 -10.83 5.23 -17.41
CA PHE A 25 -9.52 5.11 -16.78
C PHE A 25 -8.90 6.49 -16.50
N GLY A 26 -9.03 7.44 -17.44
CA GLY A 26 -8.64 8.84 -17.26
C GLY A 26 -9.43 9.54 -16.15
N SER A 27 -10.74 9.29 -16.03
CA SER A 27 -11.55 9.82 -14.94
C SER A 27 -11.19 9.20 -13.59
N PHE A 28 -10.83 7.91 -13.55
CA PHE A 28 -10.36 7.24 -12.34
C PHE A 28 -8.99 7.76 -11.89
N LEU A 29 -8.06 7.98 -12.84
CA LEU A 29 -6.78 8.65 -12.58
C LEU A 29 -6.98 10.10 -12.14
N ALA A 30 -7.88 10.84 -12.78
CA ALA A 30 -8.21 12.21 -12.38
C ALA A 30 -8.81 12.25 -10.97
N LEU A 31 -9.61 11.26 -10.57
CA LEU A 31 -10.13 11.12 -9.19
C LEU A 31 -9.05 10.77 -8.16
N LEU A 32 -7.99 10.05 -8.56
CA LEU A 32 -6.82 9.79 -7.69
C LEU A 32 -5.94 11.04 -7.53
N PHE A 33 -5.85 11.89 -8.54
CA PHE A 33 -5.06 13.13 -8.50
C PHE A 33 -5.84 14.37 -8.06
N LEU A 34 -7.18 14.34 -8.09
CA LEU A 34 -8.04 15.46 -7.65
C LEU A 34 -7.80 15.87 -6.19
N PRO A 35 -7.64 14.93 -5.24
CA PRO A 35 -7.27 15.26 -3.87
C PRO A 35 -5.90 15.95 -3.82
N ALA A 36 -4.92 15.47 -4.57
CA ALA A 36 -3.59 16.09 -4.64
C ALA A 36 -3.63 17.51 -5.25
N LEU A 37 -4.48 17.73 -6.26
CA LEU A 37 -4.67 19.04 -6.88
C LEU A 37 -5.48 20.00 -5.99
N ALA A 38 -6.47 19.48 -5.27
CA ALA A 38 -7.27 20.26 -4.31
C ALA A 38 -6.45 20.66 -3.08
N MET A 39 -5.49 19.82 -2.66
CA MET A 39 -4.52 20.16 -1.61
C MET A 39 -3.47 21.18 -2.10
N ALA A 40 -3.21 21.25 -3.41
CA ALA A 40 -2.32 22.26 -4.00
C ALA A 40 -2.98 23.62 -4.25
N ALA A 41 -4.32 23.72 -4.15
CA ALA A 41 -5.09 24.91 -4.47
C ALA A 41 -5.69 25.58 -3.20
N GLY A 42 -4.85 26.31 -2.46
CA GLY A 42 -5.22 27.56 -1.77
C GLY A 42 -6.01 27.49 -0.45
N GLY A 43 -5.39 27.96 0.64
CA GLY A 43 -6.07 28.60 1.79
C GLY A 43 -6.67 27.69 2.87
N ALA A 44 -6.93 26.41 2.58
CA ALA A 44 -7.38 25.44 3.58
C ALA A 44 -6.29 25.08 4.62
N GLU A 45 -5.02 25.34 4.30
CA GLU A 45 -3.86 25.04 5.16
C GLU A 45 -3.94 25.77 6.51
N ILE A 46 -4.34 27.05 6.53
CA ILE A 46 -4.34 27.86 7.77
C ILE A 46 -5.39 27.36 8.77
N GLN A 47 -6.53 26.85 8.30
CA GLN A 47 -7.63 26.37 9.15
C GLN A 47 -7.52 24.88 9.49
N ALA A 48 -6.87 24.08 8.65
CA ALA A 48 -6.52 22.70 8.98
C ALA A 48 -5.39 22.63 10.02
N MET A 49 -4.47 23.61 10.04
CA MET A 49 -3.40 23.70 11.03
C MET A 49 -3.85 24.15 12.42
N SER A 50 -5.04 24.77 12.56
CA SER A 50 -5.56 25.22 13.86
C SER A 50 -6.34 24.14 14.63
N VAL A 51 -6.84 23.11 13.94
CA VAL A 51 -7.54 21.98 14.55
C VAL A 51 -6.53 20.87 14.83
N GLU A 52 -6.18 20.63 16.10
CA GLU A 52 -5.26 19.54 16.44
C GLU A 52 -5.83 18.17 16.06
N TYR A 53 -7.12 17.98 16.34
CA TYR A 53 -7.75 16.67 16.36
C TYR A 53 -9.28 16.81 16.28
N ARG A 54 -9.96 15.88 15.58
CA ARG A 54 -11.43 15.79 15.51
C ARG A 54 -11.93 14.50 16.14
N ASP A 55 -12.81 14.63 17.13
CA ASP A 55 -13.36 13.48 17.84
C ASP A 55 -14.55 12.83 17.15
N VAL A 56 -14.67 11.52 17.33
CA VAL A 56 -15.79 10.71 16.83
C VAL A 56 -16.66 10.34 18.02
N PRO A 57 -17.90 10.84 18.11
CA PRO A 57 -18.79 10.55 19.22
C PRO A 57 -18.95 9.03 19.46
N GLY A 58 -18.88 8.62 20.72
CA GLY A 58 -19.10 7.23 21.16
C GLY A 58 -17.86 6.34 21.14
N ILE A 59 -17.15 6.24 20.01
CA ILE A 59 -15.99 5.34 19.86
C ILE A 59 -14.67 6.05 20.20
N GLY A 60 -14.58 7.36 19.92
CA GLY A 60 -13.34 8.12 19.95
C GLY A 60 -12.45 7.82 18.74
N SER A 61 -11.82 8.84 18.14
CA SER A 61 -11.00 8.62 16.94
C SER A 61 -9.83 7.65 17.18
N ARG A 62 -9.26 7.66 18.38
CA ARG A 62 -8.03 6.93 18.68
C ARG A 62 -8.28 5.45 18.55
N ASN A 63 -9.43 5.00 19.07
CA ASN A 63 -9.87 3.62 18.98
C ASN A 63 -10.23 3.26 17.55
N LEU A 64 -10.91 4.16 16.82
CA LEU A 64 -11.24 3.94 15.41
C LEU A 64 -9.98 3.78 14.53
N VAL A 65 -9.02 4.70 14.66
CA VAL A 65 -7.75 4.64 13.94
C VAL A 65 -6.95 3.40 14.35
N TRP A 66 -6.91 3.06 15.64
CA TRP A 66 -6.24 1.85 16.11
C TRP A 66 -6.82 0.57 15.49
N VAL A 67 -8.15 0.39 15.48
CA VAL A 67 -8.79 -0.79 14.89
C VAL A 67 -8.44 -0.91 13.41
N VAL A 68 -8.58 0.18 12.64
CA VAL A 68 -8.31 0.18 11.19
C VAL A 68 -6.82 -0.04 10.91
N ALA A 69 -5.93 0.64 11.65
CA ALA A 69 -4.49 0.47 11.52
C ALA A 69 -4.06 -0.97 11.85
N GLN A 70 -4.66 -1.59 12.88
CA GLN A 70 -4.35 -2.97 13.25
C GLN A 70 -4.74 -3.95 12.13
N GLN A 71 -5.92 -3.80 11.53
CA GLN A 71 -6.32 -4.63 10.39
C GLN A 71 -5.40 -4.43 9.19
N HIS A 72 -5.05 -3.18 8.88
CA HIS A 72 -4.11 -2.87 7.81
C HIS A 72 -2.74 -3.53 8.06
N LEU A 73 -2.19 -3.44 9.27
CA LEU A 73 -0.86 -3.98 9.61
C LEU A 73 -0.81 -5.51 9.60
N LEU A 74 -1.85 -6.18 10.10
CA LEU A 74 -1.94 -7.65 10.06
C LEU A 74 -1.97 -8.18 8.62
N LEU A 75 -2.78 -7.55 7.77
CA LEU A 75 -2.85 -7.90 6.34
C LEU A 75 -1.58 -7.50 5.59
N ALA A 76 -0.96 -6.36 5.92
CA ALA A 76 0.31 -5.95 5.35
C ALA A 76 1.44 -6.93 5.69
N GLY A 77 1.46 -7.47 6.92
CA GLY A 77 2.42 -8.51 7.29
C GLY A 77 2.26 -9.78 6.46
N PHE A 78 1.03 -10.18 6.16
CA PHE A 78 0.74 -11.29 5.24
C PHE A 78 1.25 -11.00 3.82
N VAL A 79 0.93 -9.81 3.29
CA VAL A 79 1.33 -9.37 1.95
C VAL A 79 2.85 -9.23 1.81
N LEU A 80 3.57 -8.92 2.88
CA LEU A 80 5.04 -8.85 2.87
C LEU A 80 5.71 -10.21 3.07
N GLY A 81 5.13 -11.08 3.89
CA GLY A 81 5.74 -12.36 4.24
C GLY A 81 5.54 -13.44 3.18
N VAL A 82 4.31 -13.65 2.71
CA VAL A 82 3.97 -14.77 1.83
C VAL A 82 4.64 -14.71 0.44
N PRO A 83 4.88 -13.56 -0.22
CA PRO A 83 5.56 -13.54 -1.51
C PRO A 83 7.00 -14.02 -1.44
N ILE A 84 7.66 -13.88 -0.28
CA ILE A 84 9.02 -14.39 -0.06
C ILE A 84 8.99 -15.91 -0.19
N PHE A 85 8.04 -16.57 0.47
CA PHE A 85 7.87 -18.02 0.39
C PHE A 85 7.42 -18.47 -0.98
N ALA A 86 6.47 -17.77 -1.61
CA ALA A 86 6.03 -18.09 -2.97
C ALA A 86 7.20 -18.06 -3.95
N TRP A 87 8.05 -17.02 -3.88
CA TRP A 87 9.23 -16.89 -4.72
C TRP A 87 10.29 -17.98 -4.43
N ILE A 88 10.53 -18.31 -3.16
CA ILE A 88 11.45 -19.41 -2.79
C ILE A 88 10.92 -20.76 -3.31
N CYS A 89 9.62 -21.06 -3.13
CA CYS A 89 9.01 -22.27 -3.66
C CYS A 89 9.11 -22.35 -5.17
N GLU A 90 8.89 -21.24 -5.88
CA GLU A 90 9.05 -21.19 -7.33
C GLU A 90 10.51 -21.46 -7.75
N LEU A 91 11.47 -20.85 -7.05
CA LEU A 91 12.90 -21.04 -7.31
C LEU A 91 13.32 -22.50 -7.09
N VAL A 92 12.83 -23.12 -6.02
CA VAL A 92 13.06 -24.55 -5.72
C VAL A 92 12.44 -25.41 -6.82
N GLY A 93 11.16 -25.20 -7.16
CA GLY A 93 10.48 -25.95 -8.22
C GLY A 93 11.17 -25.83 -9.58
N TRP A 94 11.71 -24.65 -9.91
CA TRP A 94 12.44 -24.44 -11.15
C TRP A 94 13.79 -25.19 -11.18
N LYS A 95 14.51 -25.24 -10.05
CA LYS A 95 15.80 -25.94 -9.93
C LYS A 95 15.64 -27.46 -9.83
N THR A 96 14.72 -27.95 -9.00
CA THR A 96 14.51 -29.39 -8.78
C THR A 96 13.65 -30.05 -9.86
N LYS A 97 12.96 -29.25 -10.69
CA LYS A 97 11.98 -29.70 -11.68
C LYS A 97 10.76 -30.42 -11.07
N GLU A 98 10.56 -30.29 -9.76
CA GLU A 98 9.38 -30.80 -9.08
C GLU A 98 8.19 -29.85 -9.22
N GLN A 99 7.18 -30.29 -9.97
CA GLN A 99 5.96 -29.53 -10.24
C GLN A 99 5.14 -29.20 -8.98
N ARG A 100 5.32 -29.94 -7.89
CA ARG A 100 4.63 -29.70 -6.62
C ARG A 100 4.94 -28.31 -6.04
N TYR A 101 6.21 -27.90 -6.07
CA TYR A 101 6.62 -26.60 -5.52
C TYR A 101 6.14 -25.43 -6.40
N ASP A 102 6.12 -25.61 -7.72
CA ASP A 102 5.58 -24.60 -8.65
C ASP A 102 4.07 -24.41 -8.46
N LYS A 103 3.32 -25.51 -8.31
CA LYS A 103 1.88 -25.45 -7.99
C LYS A 103 1.62 -24.72 -6.67
N LEU A 104 2.37 -25.06 -5.63
CA LEU A 104 2.26 -24.43 -4.32
C LEU A 104 2.55 -22.92 -4.40
N ALA A 105 3.60 -22.52 -5.13
CA ALA A 105 3.93 -21.12 -5.35
C ALA A 105 2.80 -20.37 -6.10
N LYS A 106 2.17 -21.01 -7.09
CA LYS A 106 1.02 -20.45 -7.81
C LYS A 106 -0.17 -20.24 -6.88
N GLU A 107 -0.47 -21.21 -6.03
CA GLU A 107 -1.57 -21.11 -5.05
C GLU A 107 -1.36 -19.95 -4.07
N PHE A 108 -0.15 -19.78 -3.54
CA PHE A 108 0.17 -18.62 -2.68
C PHE A 108 0.03 -17.29 -3.43
N THR A 109 0.47 -17.23 -4.69
CA THR A 109 0.35 -16.02 -5.51
C THR A 109 -1.12 -15.66 -5.78
N LYS A 110 -1.99 -16.65 -5.93
CA LYS A 110 -3.44 -16.44 -6.03
C LYS A 110 -3.99 -15.74 -4.78
N LEU A 111 -3.64 -16.25 -3.60
CA LEU A 111 -4.09 -15.70 -2.31
C LEU A 111 -3.58 -14.27 -2.10
N LEU A 112 -2.35 -14.00 -2.55
CA LEU A 112 -1.72 -12.69 -2.46
C LEU A 112 -2.52 -11.60 -3.17
N THR A 113 -3.08 -11.86 -4.35
CA THR A 113 -3.83 -10.82 -5.08
C THR A 113 -5.07 -10.31 -4.32
N SER A 114 -5.80 -11.22 -3.66
CA SER A 114 -6.97 -10.87 -2.84
C SER A 114 -6.58 -10.14 -1.55
N ALA A 115 -5.56 -10.64 -0.86
CA ALA A 115 -5.08 -10.00 0.36
C ALA A 115 -4.46 -8.62 0.10
N TYR A 116 -3.76 -8.45 -1.03
CA TYR A 116 -3.19 -7.18 -1.46
C TYR A 116 -4.28 -6.10 -1.61
N ALA A 117 -5.33 -6.41 -2.37
CA ALA A 117 -6.46 -5.50 -2.58
C ALA A 117 -7.14 -5.12 -1.25
N THR A 118 -7.30 -6.10 -0.35
CA THR A 118 -7.89 -5.86 0.98
C THR A 118 -6.99 -4.99 1.85
N THR A 119 -5.68 -5.24 1.84
CA THR A 119 -4.68 -4.42 2.55
C THR A 119 -4.68 -2.99 2.06
N ALA A 120 -4.69 -2.80 0.73
CA ALA A 120 -4.76 -1.48 0.09
C ALA A 120 -6.04 -0.73 0.44
N LEU A 121 -7.19 -1.43 0.51
CA LEU A 121 -8.45 -0.85 0.95
C LEU A 121 -8.36 -0.32 2.39
N PHE A 122 -7.88 -1.15 3.34
CA PHE A 122 -7.70 -0.71 4.72
C PHE A 122 -6.66 0.41 4.86
N GLY A 123 -5.60 0.40 4.04
CA GLY A 123 -4.60 1.46 3.98
C GLY A 123 -5.18 2.78 3.49
N GLY A 124 -6.01 2.74 2.43
CA GLY A 124 -6.75 3.90 1.94
C GLY A 124 -7.72 4.46 2.98
N ILE A 125 -8.50 3.59 3.64
CA ILE A 125 -9.39 3.99 4.74
C ILE A 125 -8.58 4.64 5.86
N LEU A 126 -7.45 4.05 6.27
CA LEU A 126 -6.57 4.61 7.29
C LEU A 126 -6.07 6.01 6.90
N LEU A 127 -5.63 6.20 5.66
CA LEU A 127 -5.19 7.50 5.15
C LEU A 127 -6.31 8.55 5.25
N PHE A 128 -7.52 8.22 4.78
CA PHE A 128 -8.65 9.14 4.87
C PHE A 128 -9.04 9.47 6.32
N LEU A 129 -8.96 8.50 7.23
CA LEU A 129 -9.19 8.72 8.65
C LEU A 129 -8.13 9.64 9.26
N LEU A 130 -6.85 9.47 8.92
CA LEU A 130 -5.78 10.32 9.42
C LEU A 130 -5.91 11.76 8.89
N ILE A 131 -6.21 11.95 7.61
CA ILE A 131 -6.48 13.28 7.03
C ILE A 131 -7.72 13.93 7.68
N GLY A 132 -8.78 13.14 7.89
CA GLY A 132 -10.04 13.64 8.44
C GLY A 132 -10.00 13.96 9.93
N LEU A 133 -9.36 13.10 10.73
CA LEU A 133 -9.39 13.14 12.19
C LEU A 133 -8.14 13.77 12.81
N TYR A 134 -6.98 13.71 12.14
CA TYR A 134 -5.69 14.23 12.61
C TYR A 134 -5.05 15.20 11.59
N PRO A 135 -5.72 16.30 11.22
CA PRO A 135 -5.26 17.19 10.15
C PRO A 135 -3.92 17.87 10.46
N LYS A 136 -3.68 18.30 11.70
CA LYS A 136 -2.40 18.90 12.11
C LYS A 136 -1.23 17.92 11.98
N LEU A 137 -1.43 16.65 12.37
CA LEU A 137 -0.43 15.60 12.19
C LEU A 137 -0.10 15.38 10.72
N MET A 138 -1.14 15.27 9.87
CA MET A 138 -0.95 15.04 8.44
C MET A 138 -0.29 16.23 7.74
N ALA A 139 -0.62 17.46 8.13
CA ALA A 139 0.05 18.66 7.61
C ALA A 139 1.56 18.64 7.96
N TYR A 140 1.90 18.33 9.22
CA TYR A 140 3.28 18.26 9.66
C TYR A 140 4.08 17.14 8.98
N LEU A 141 3.50 15.94 8.89
CA LEU A 141 4.15 14.82 8.20
C LEU A 141 4.31 15.10 6.70
N THR A 142 3.31 15.69 6.06
CA THR A 142 3.37 16.00 4.62
C THR A 142 4.43 17.04 4.34
N ASP A 143 4.54 18.12 5.14
CA ASP A 143 5.61 19.12 4.97
C ASP A 143 7.01 18.50 5.11
N MET A 144 7.22 17.68 6.16
CA MET A 144 8.53 17.11 6.45
C MET A 144 8.94 16.00 5.47
N PHE A 145 7.99 15.16 5.07
CA PHE A 145 8.25 13.91 4.36
C PHE A 145 7.75 13.89 2.92
N PHE A 146 7.35 15.04 2.35
CA PHE A 146 6.79 15.13 1.00
C PHE A 146 7.55 14.32 -0.06
N PRO A 147 8.90 14.39 -0.16
CA PRO A 147 9.62 13.59 -1.15
C PRO A 147 9.49 12.09 -0.93
N SER A 148 9.47 11.64 0.33
CA SER A 148 9.30 10.22 0.66
C SER A 148 7.87 9.72 0.39
N PHE A 149 6.85 10.58 0.47
CA PHE A 149 5.49 10.24 0.03
C PHE A 149 5.45 9.94 -1.48
N LEU A 150 6.18 10.72 -2.29
CA LEU A 150 6.28 10.46 -3.73
C LEU A 150 6.98 9.12 -4.02
N VAL A 151 8.07 8.84 -3.30
CA VAL A 151 8.77 7.54 -3.38
C VAL A 151 7.82 6.41 -2.99
N TYR A 152 7.04 6.57 -1.92
CA TYR A 152 6.07 5.59 -1.49
C TYR A 152 4.99 5.32 -2.55
N CYS A 153 4.42 6.38 -3.15
CA CYS A 153 3.46 6.24 -4.25
C CYS A 153 4.04 5.50 -5.45
N LEU A 154 5.29 5.81 -5.82
CA LEU A 154 5.98 5.12 -6.92
C LEU A 154 6.22 3.64 -6.60
N LEU A 155 6.71 3.33 -5.40
CA LEU A 155 6.93 1.96 -4.95
C LEU A 155 5.62 1.16 -4.97
N PHE A 156 4.52 1.75 -4.49
CA PHE A 156 3.20 1.11 -4.49
C PHE A 156 2.71 0.79 -5.91
N LEU A 157 2.93 1.71 -6.86
CA LEU A 157 2.61 1.47 -8.27
C LEU A 157 3.46 0.34 -8.86
N LEU A 158 4.77 0.36 -8.61
CA LEU A 158 5.71 -0.66 -9.10
C LEU A 158 5.39 -2.05 -8.50
N GLU A 159 5.14 -2.11 -7.19
CA GLU A 159 4.72 -3.33 -6.51
C GLU A 159 3.42 -3.87 -7.11
N THR A 160 2.39 -3.03 -7.26
CA THR A 160 1.12 -3.43 -7.89
C THR A 160 1.33 -3.97 -9.30
N ALA A 161 2.11 -3.27 -10.13
CA ALA A 161 2.42 -3.72 -11.49
C ALA A 161 3.15 -5.07 -11.48
N THR A 162 4.18 -5.22 -10.66
CA THR A 162 4.93 -6.48 -10.55
C THR A 162 4.09 -7.64 -10.03
N LEU A 163 3.25 -7.41 -9.02
CA LEU A 163 2.32 -8.42 -8.48
C LEU A 163 1.39 -8.94 -9.56
N TYR A 164 0.75 -8.05 -10.32
CA TYR A 164 -0.18 -8.45 -11.37
C TYR A 164 0.52 -9.11 -12.56
N MET A 165 1.71 -8.64 -12.94
CA MET A 165 2.52 -9.30 -13.97
C MET A 165 2.95 -10.70 -13.53
N TYR A 166 3.35 -10.86 -12.26
CA TYR A 166 3.73 -12.14 -11.67
C TYR A 166 2.54 -13.10 -11.59
N TRP A 167 1.37 -12.65 -11.12
CA TRP A 167 0.18 -13.50 -11.05
C TRP A 167 -0.38 -13.89 -12.42
N TYR A 168 -0.72 -12.90 -13.26
CA TYR A 168 -1.38 -13.18 -14.54
C TYR A 168 -0.42 -13.75 -15.58
N GLY A 169 0.87 -13.47 -15.45
CA GLY A 169 1.87 -14.00 -16.36
C GLY A 169 2.36 -15.40 -16.01
N TRP A 170 1.83 -16.03 -14.95
CA TRP A 170 2.29 -17.34 -14.48
C TRP A 170 2.33 -18.40 -15.58
N ASP A 171 1.25 -18.58 -16.33
CA ASP A 171 1.17 -19.61 -17.38
C ASP A 171 1.87 -19.18 -18.67
N TYR A 172 1.93 -17.88 -18.95
CA TYR A 172 2.56 -17.32 -20.15
C TYR A 172 4.09 -17.33 -20.08
N MET A 173 4.66 -17.17 -18.88
CA MET A 173 6.11 -17.06 -18.67
C MET A 173 6.77 -18.38 -18.30
N GLN A 174 6.17 -19.52 -18.65
CA GLN A 174 6.78 -20.83 -18.49
C GLN A 174 7.86 -21.11 -19.54
N GLY A 175 8.70 -22.12 -19.28
CA GLY A 175 9.80 -22.51 -20.18
C GLY A 175 10.91 -21.44 -20.26
N ASN A 176 11.19 -20.93 -21.46
CA ASN A 176 12.30 -19.99 -21.70
C ASN A 176 12.14 -18.64 -21.00
N LYS A 177 10.92 -18.27 -20.60
CA LYS A 177 10.62 -17.01 -19.90
C LYS A 177 10.59 -17.15 -18.37
N LYS A 178 10.89 -18.34 -17.84
CA LYS A 178 10.79 -18.62 -16.39
C LYS A 178 11.76 -17.79 -15.56
N THR A 179 12.93 -17.48 -16.11
CA THR A 179 13.90 -16.58 -15.46
C THR A 179 13.34 -15.16 -15.28
N PHE A 180 12.58 -14.67 -16.25
CA PHE A 180 11.91 -13.36 -16.13
C PHE A 180 10.76 -13.41 -15.11
N HIS A 181 10.02 -14.52 -15.03
CA HIS A 181 9.01 -14.71 -13.99
C HIS A 181 9.62 -14.69 -12.57
N LEU A 182 10.72 -15.43 -12.37
CA LEU A 182 11.47 -15.39 -11.11
C LEU A 182 12.03 -14.00 -10.79
N PHE A 183 12.48 -13.26 -11.81
CA PHE A 183 12.93 -11.88 -11.61
C PHE A 183 11.78 -10.96 -11.19
N LEU A 184 10.57 -11.13 -11.74
CA LEU A 184 9.38 -10.41 -11.28
C LEU A 184 9.03 -10.73 -9.83
N GLY A 185 9.14 -12.01 -9.42
CA GLY A 185 8.96 -12.39 -8.01
C GLY A 185 10.01 -11.78 -7.09
N PHE A 186 11.25 -11.64 -7.53
CA PHE A 186 12.29 -10.91 -6.78
C PHE A 186 11.95 -9.42 -6.66
N LEU A 187 11.57 -8.76 -7.77
CA LEU A 187 11.20 -7.34 -7.77
C LEU A 187 9.98 -7.07 -6.88
N LEU A 188 8.99 -7.96 -6.89
CA LEU A 188 7.83 -7.89 -6.01
C LEU A 188 8.28 -7.80 -4.55
N ASN A 189 9.17 -8.69 -4.12
CA ASN A 189 9.71 -8.68 -2.75
C ASN A 189 10.56 -7.44 -2.44
N LEU A 190 11.34 -6.95 -3.42
CA LEU A 190 12.16 -5.75 -3.27
C LEU A 190 11.30 -4.49 -3.09
N PHE A 191 10.24 -4.32 -3.89
CA PHE A 191 9.34 -3.18 -3.77
C PHE A 191 8.51 -3.24 -2.50
N ALA A 192 8.03 -4.44 -2.13
CA ALA A 192 7.32 -4.65 -0.88
C ALA A 192 8.20 -4.27 0.34
N LEU A 193 9.49 -4.64 0.32
CA LEU A 193 10.45 -4.20 1.35
C LEU A 193 10.56 -2.66 1.41
N GLY A 194 10.63 -1.99 0.26
CA GLY A 194 10.62 -0.53 0.18
C GLY A 194 9.37 0.10 0.79
N ILE A 195 8.19 -0.46 0.51
CA ILE A 195 6.88 -0.05 1.04
C ILE A 195 6.77 -0.28 2.53
N MET A 196 7.55 -1.18 3.11
CA MET A 196 7.67 -1.32 4.55
C MET A 196 8.61 -0.25 5.14
N ILE A 197 9.78 -0.07 4.53
CA ILE A 197 10.86 0.80 5.03
C ILE A 197 10.46 2.28 5.06
N VAL A 198 9.79 2.77 4.02
CA VAL A 198 9.45 4.19 3.90
C VAL A 198 8.43 4.63 4.96
N PRO A 199 7.24 4.01 5.09
CA PRO A 199 6.27 4.39 6.13
C PRO A 199 6.74 4.12 7.55
N ASN A 200 7.63 3.15 7.74
CA ASN A 200 8.28 2.97 9.05
C ASN A 200 9.01 4.23 9.48
N SER A 201 9.64 4.97 8.57
CA SER A 201 10.31 6.21 8.92
C SER A 201 9.36 7.26 9.50
N TRP A 202 8.14 7.36 8.95
CA TRP A 202 7.12 8.29 9.43
C TRP A 202 6.58 7.88 10.79
N ALA A 203 6.36 6.57 11.00
CA ALA A 203 5.88 6.03 12.26
C ALA A 203 6.93 6.16 13.37
N THR A 204 8.20 5.83 13.07
CA THR A 204 9.28 5.89 14.06
C THR A 204 9.72 7.32 14.36
N PHE A 205 9.58 8.24 13.42
CA PHE A 205 9.79 9.67 13.68
C PHE A 205 8.77 10.22 14.68
N GLN A 206 7.52 9.78 14.63
CA GLN A 206 6.51 10.16 15.62
C GLN A 206 6.84 9.65 17.03
N ALA A 207 7.48 8.48 17.15
CA ALA A 207 7.89 7.90 18.42
C ALA A 207 9.22 8.46 18.95
N SER A 208 10.14 8.79 18.05
CA SER A 208 11.49 9.28 18.36
C SER A 208 11.87 10.41 17.40
N PRO A 209 11.32 11.62 17.59
CA PRO A 209 11.60 12.74 16.69
C PRO A 209 13.06 13.18 16.83
N VAL A 210 13.65 13.59 15.71
CA VAL A 210 15.01 14.16 15.65
C VAL A 210 14.96 15.61 15.23
N VAL A 211 15.95 16.39 15.68
CA VAL A 211 16.10 17.78 15.24
C VAL A 211 16.56 17.77 13.78
N VAL A 212 15.77 18.39 12.91
CA VAL A 212 16.05 18.49 11.47
C VAL A 212 16.69 19.85 11.22
N GLY A 213 17.91 19.85 10.67
CA GLY A 213 18.61 21.08 10.28
C GLY A 213 18.02 21.75 9.04
N GLU A 214 18.59 22.88 8.65
CA GLU A 214 18.26 23.53 7.39
C GLU A 214 18.70 22.68 6.19
N GLY A 215 17.93 22.72 5.11
CA GLY A 215 18.21 21.95 3.89
C GLY A 215 17.02 21.98 2.93
N ASP A 216 17.24 21.46 1.73
CA ASP A 216 16.15 21.22 0.79
C ASP A 216 15.18 20.12 1.30
N ALA A 217 14.05 19.93 0.62
CA ALA A 217 13.05 18.97 1.05
C ALA A 217 13.59 17.54 1.16
N TRP A 218 14.52 17.15 0.27
CA TRP A 218 15.12 15.81 0.27
C TRP A 218 16.05 15.60 1.45
N ALA A 219 16.93 16.57 1.72
CA ALA A 219 17.82 16.54 2.87
C ALA A 219 17.03 16.51 4.18
N ARG A 220 16.00 17.35 4.32
CA ARG A 220 15.10 17.37 5.49
C ARG A 220 14.42 16.03 5.71
N ALA A 221 13.80 15.48 4.67
CA ALA A 221 13.13 14.18 4.75
C ALA A 221 14.14 13.08 5.15
N TRP A 222 15.32 13.05 4.52
CA TRP A 222 16.35 12.06 4.83
C TRP A 222 16.86 12.16 6.28
N MET A 223 17.11 13.37 6.78
CA MET A 223 17.47 13.59 8.18
C MET A 223 16.38 13.11 9.14
N ALA A 224 15.11 13.42 8.85
CA ALA A 224 13.97 12.98 9.67
C ALA A 224 13.78 11.44 9.65
N MET A 225 14.08 10.80 8.51
CA MET A 225 14.04 9.34 8.37
C MET A 225 15.09 8.64 9.23
N GLN A 226 16.27 9.23 9.39
CA GLN A 226 17.37 8.66 10.18
C GLN A 226 17.19 8.82 11.70
N ASN A 227 15.99 8.53 12.20
CA ASN A 227 15.73 8.49 13.63
C ASN A 227 16.25 7.18 14.27
N PRO A 228 16.57 7.17 15.58
CA PRO A 228 17.21 6.03 16.24
C PRO A 228 16.45 4.70 16.15
N THR A 229 15.13 4.75 15.99
CA THR A 229 14.27 3.55 16.00
C THR A 229 13.92 3.04 14.59
N TRP A 230 14.27 3.77 13.52
CA TRP A 230 13.91 3.40 12.15
C TRP A 230 14.47 2.03 11.73
N TRP A 231 15.79 1.85 11.79
CA TRP A 231 16.43 0.58 11.42
C TRP A 231 16.05 -0.58 12.34
N PRO A 232 16.03 -0.43 13.69
CA PRO A 232 15.53 -1.47 14.58
C PRO A 232 14.10 -1.93 14.23
N VAL A 233 13.19 -1.00 13.95
CA VAL A 233 11.80 -1.34 13.56
C VAL A 233 11.75 -2.01 12.19
N ASN A 234 12.55 -1.57 11.22
CA ASN A 234 12.63 -2.23 9.91
C ASN A 234 13.07 -3.68 10.04
N ILE A 235 14.10 -3.96 10.83
CA ILE A 235 14.61 -5.33 11.07
C ILE A 235 13.54 -6.16 11.80
N HIS A 236 12.96 -5.61 12.87
CA HIS A 236 11.91 -6.29 13.63
C HIS A 236 10.72 -6.65 12.74
N ARG A 237 10.21 -5.69 11.94
CA ARG A 237 9.07 -5.91 11.04
C ARG A 237 9.40 -6.89 9.93
N LEU A 238 10.61 -6.86 9.36
CA LEU A 238 11.02 -7.83 8.35
C LEU A 238 10.95 -9.26 8.91
N ILE A 239 11.57 -9.48 10.08
CA ILE A 239 11.59 -10.79 10.73
C ILE A 239 10.17 -11.22 11.11
N ALA A 240 9.38 -10.33 11.72
CA ALA A 240 8.01 -10.61 12.13
C ALA A 240 7.12 -11.00 10.93
N ASN A 241 7.25 -10.31 9.80
CA ASN A 241 6.49 -10.61 8.58
C ASN A 241 6.90 -11.96 7.98
N VAL A 242 8.20 -12.29 7.96
CA VAL A 242 8.70 -13.60 7.52
C VAL A 242 8.16 -14.72 8.41
N VAL A 243 8.18 -14.52 9.74
CA VAL A 243 7.65 -15.49 10.70
C VAL A 243 6.14 -15.70 10.49
N LEU A 244 5.37 -14.61 10.35
CA LEU A 244 3.93 -14.68 10.06
C LEU A 244 3.66 -15.41 8.74
N GLY A 245 4.38 -15.07 7.67
CA GLY A 245 4.27 -15.74 6.38
C GLY A 245 4.57 -17.24 6.49
N GLY A 246 5.62 -17.61 7.24
CA GLY A 246 5.99 -19.01 7.47
C GLY A 246 4.93 -19.80 8.22
N PHE A 247 4.32 -19.22 9.26
CA PHE A 247 3.20 -19.85 9.97
C PHE A 247 1.99 -20.07 9.07
N ILE A 248 1.68 -19.13 8.19
CA ILE A 248 0.52 -19.24 7.29
C ILE A 248 0.76 -20.28 6.19
N VAL A 249 1.96 -20.29 5.61
CA VAL A 249 2.40 -21.31 4.66
C VAL A 249 2.37 -22.70 5.32
N GLY A 250 2.86 -22.81 6.56
CA GLY A 250 2.83 -24.05 7.34
C GLY A 250 1.40 -24.51 7.66
N ALA A 251 0.52 -23.59 8.05
CA ALA A 251 -0.89 -23.89 8.30
C ALA A 251 -1.60 -24.37 7.02
N TYR A 252 -1.33 -23.74 5.88
CA TYR A 252 -1.88 -24.17 4.59
C TYR A 252 -1.38 -25.56 4.17
N ALA A 253 -0.11 -25.87 4.41
CA ALA A 253 0.47 -27.18 4.10
C ALA A 253 0.02 -28.30 5.06
N GLY A 254 -0.55 -27.95 6.21
CA GLY A 254 -1.05 -28.91 7.22
C GLY A 254 -2.50 -29.37 7.00
N VAL A 255 -3.20 -28.81 6.01
CA VAL A 255 -4.57 -29.17 5.60
C VAL A 255 -4.51 -29.98 4.32
#